data_AF-A0ABD2PV23-F1
#
_entry.id   AF-A0ABD2PV23-F1
#
_cell.length_a   1.000
_cell.length_b   1.000
_cell.length_c   1.000
_cell.angle_alpha   90.00
_cell.angle_beta   90.00
_cell.angle_gamma   90.00
#
_symmetry.space_group_name_H-M   'P 1'
#
loop_
_entity.id
_entity.type
_entity.pdbx_description
1 polymer ?
#
loop_
_entity_poly.entity_id
_entity_poly.type
_entity_poly.pdbx_seq_one_letter_code
_entity_poly.pdbx_strand_id
1 'polypeptide(L)'
;MCELSNCSRRDLDLNLVIEQPGITNQPIFIGSAQQNNFIVPALVWIGRTNRPLGKVAVSSSITTEINLVATEPGLQVISGIIVRDLGQGKEFRFVDLAHVFVLPASSFASSALLNAIEE
;
A
#
# COMPACT_ATOMS: atom_id res chain seq x y z
N MET A 1 -1.86 6.71 -6.44
CA MET A 1 -1.33 6.22 -7.73
C MET A 1 0.17 6.02 -7.57
N CYS A 2 0.71 4.84 -7.93
CA CYS A 2 2.15 4.53 -7.81
C CYS A 2 2.72 4.24 -9.20
N GLU A 3 3.86 4.85 -9.54
CA GLU A 3 4.56 4.66 -10.82
C GLU A 3 5.86 3.87 -10.61
N LEU A 4 6.03 2.80 -11.39
CA LEU A 4 7.23 1.97 -11.40
C LEU A 4 7.93 2.15 -12.75
N SER A 5 9.12 2.74 -12.74
CA SER A 5 9.94 2.97 -13.94
C SER A 5 10.98 1.86 -14.13
N ASN A 6 11.06 1.29 -15.33
CA ASN A 6 12.06 0.29 -15.67
C ASN A 6 13.37 0.95 -16.15
N CYS A 7 14.34 1.05 -15.24
CA CYS A 7 15.70 1.52 -15.52
C CYS A 7 16.67 0.39 -15.93
N SER A 8 16.18 -0.83 -16.15
CA SER A 8 16.98 -1.99 -16.57
C SER A 8 17.29 -1.95 -18.06
N ARG A 9 18.29 -2.74 -18.49
CA ARG A 9 18.63 -2.95 -19.92
C ARG A 9 17.75 -4.00 -20.61
N ARG A 10 16.73 -4.51 -19.91
CA ARG A 10 15.80 -5.52 -20.41
C ARG A 10 14.39 -5.27 -19.92
N ASP A 11 13.45 -5.94 -20.54
CA ASP A 11 12.07 -5.99 -20.06
C ASP A 11 11.99 -6.73 -18.71
N LEU A 12 11.05 -6.28 -17.88
CA LEU A 12 10.74 -6.89 -16.59
C LEU A 12 9.33 -7.45 -16.62
N ASP A 13 9.12 -8.65 -16.09
CA ASP A 13 7.77 -9.20 -15.90
C ASP A 13 7.42 -9.08 -14.43
N LEU A 14 6.61 -8.08 -14.08
CA LEU A 14 6.46 -7.64 -12.70
C LEU A 14 5.19 -8.18 -12.07
N ASN A 15 5.32 -8.48 -10.77
CA ASN A 15 4.24 -8.95 -9.93
C ASN A 15 4.26 -8.19 -8.61
N LEU A 16 3.10 -7.66 -8.21
CA LEU A 16 2.98 -6.92 -6.96
C LEU A 16 2.69 -7.88 -5.81
N VAL A 17 3.58 -7.87 -4.82
CA VAL A 17 3.47 -8.67 -3.61
C VAL A 17 3.45 -7.71 -2.41
N ILE A 18 2.41 -7.84 -1.59
CA ILE A 18 2.36 -7.13 -0.32
C ILE A 18 2.51 -8.23 0.74
N GLU A 19 3.60 -8.19 1.50
CA GLU A 19 3.86 -9.17 2.55
C GLU A 19 3.29 -8.67 3.87
N GLN A 20 2.57 -9.56 4.58
CA GLN A 20 2.38 -9.43 6.02
C GLN A 20 3.57 -10.07 6.74
N PRO A 21 4.03 -9.51 7.87
CA PRO A 21 4.76 -10.29 8.84
C PRO A 21 3.79 -11.32 9.47
N GLY A 22 3.78 -12.55 8.96
CA GLY A 22 3.48 -13.73 9.79
C GLY A 22 2.27 -14.62 9.49
N ILE A 23 1.35 -14.34 8.55
CA ILE A 23 0.21 -15.26 8.31
C ILE A 23 -0.20 -15.30 6.83
N THR A 24 -0.13 -16.47 6.21
CA THR A 24 -0.62 -16.72 4.85
C THR A 24 -2.14 -16.99 4.91
N ASN A 25 -2.92 -16.26 4.11
CA ASN A 25 -4.39 -16.34 3.93
C ASN A 25 -5.27 -15.35 4.72
N GLN A 26 -4.72 -14.30 5.32
CA GLN A 26 -5.51 -13.19 5.88
C GLN A 26 -5.40 -11.92 5.02
N PRO A 27 -6.43 -11.05 4.99
CA PRO A 27 -6.34 -9.75 4.33
C PRO A 27 -5.14 -8.97 4.87
N ILE A 28 -4.37 -8.34 3.97
CA ILE A 28 -3.07 -7.77 4.31
C ILE A 28 -3.25 -6.51 5.16
N PHE A 29 -2.53 -6.47 6.28
CA PHE A 29 -2.64 -5.47 7.33
C PHE A 29 -1.42 -4.55 7.25
N ILE A 30 -1.67 -3.25 7.14
CA ILE A 30 -0.66 -2.20 7.08
C ILE A 30 -0.88 -1.33 8.34
N GLY A 31 -0.01 -1.50 9.34
CA GLY A 31 -0.19 -0.89 10.68
C GLY A 31 -1.19 -1.66 11.55
N SER A 32 -1.02 -1.61 12.88
CA SER A 32 -1.92 -2.26 13.85
C SER A 32 -2.31 -1.32 14.98
N ALA A 33 -3.58 -1.39 15.40
CA ALA A 33 -4.05 -0.77 16.63
C ALA A 33 -4.63 -1.87 17.54
N GLN A 34 -4.33 -1.78 18.84
CA GLN A 34 -4.76 -2.78 19.81
C GLN A 34 -6.11 -2.35 20.39
N GLN A 35 -7.22 -3.00 19.98
CA GLN A 35 -8.52 -2.86 20.63
C GLN A 35 -8.96 -4.21 21.19
N ASN A 36 -9.30 -4.26 22.48
CA ASN A 36 -10.01 -5.38 23.12
C ASN A 36 -9.44 -6.79 22.81
N ASN A 37 -8.13 -7.00 23.01
CA ASN A 37 -7.43 -8.28 22.77
C ASN A 37 -7.45 -8.83 21.34
N PHE A 38 -7.99 -8.10 20.36
CA PHE A 38 -7.87 -8.43 18.94
C PHE A 38 -6.97 -7.41 18.24
N ILE A 39 -5.98 -7.91 17.48
CA ILE A 39 -5.15 -7.06 16.63
C ILE A 39 -5.97 -6.76 15.39
N VAL A 40 -6.56 -5.57 15.33
CA VAL A 40 -7.21 -5.08 14.13
C VAL A 40 -6.15 -4.29 13.35
N PRO A 41 -5.98 -4.55 12.05
CA PRO A 41 -5.19 -3.65 11.19
C PRO A 41 -5.62 -2.21 11.34
N ALA A 42 -4.71 -1.27 11.13
CA ALA A 42 -5.07 0.13 10.95
C ALA A 42 -5.48 0.38 9.48
N LEU A 43 -4.68 -0.11 8.52
CA LEU A 43 -4.99 -0.10 7.09
C LEU A 43 -5.12 -1.54 6.56
N VAL A 44 -6.10 -1.77 5.70
CA VAL A 44 -6.34 -3.03 5.02
C VAL A 44 -6.21 -2.86 3.52
N TRP A 45 -5.42 -3.70 2.88
CA TRP A 45 -5.39 -3.79 1.43
C TRP A 45 -6.62 -4.53 0.90
N ILE A 46 -7.36 -3.88 0.00
CA ILE A 46 -8.59 -4.44 -0.60
C ILE A 46 -8.39 -4.95 -2.04
N GLY A 47 -7.17 -4.86 -2.58
CA GLY A 47 -6.85 -5.38 -3.91
C GLY A 47 -6.58 -6.88 -3.92
N ARG A 48 -6.34 -7.43 -5.12
CA ARG A 48 -5.87 -8.82 -5.27
C ARG A 48 -4.43 -8.96 -4.75
N THR A 49 -4.19 -9.94 -3.89
CA THR A 49 -2.84 -10.36 -3.51
C THR A 49 -2.19 -11.05 -4.71
N ASN A 50 -0.87 -10.89 -4.88
CA ASN A 50 -0.10 -11.54 -5.95
C ASN A 50 -0.60 -11.19 -7.38
N ARG A 51 -0.86 -9.90 -7.63
CA ARG A 51 -1.41 -9.42 -8.89
C ARG A 51 -0.27 -9.18 -9.90
N PRO A 52 -0.28 -9.83 -11.08
CA PRO A 52 0.66 -9.49 -12.14
C PRO A 52 0.42 -8.03 -12.55
N LEU A 53 1.49 -7.23 -12.47
CA LEU A 53 1.53 -5.89 -13.04
C LEU A 53 1.73 -5.97 -14.55
N GLY A 54 2.33 -7.07 -15.02
CA GLY A 54 2.58 -7.34 -16.43
C GLY A 54 4.00 -6.94 -16.83
N LYS A 55 4.23 -6.98 -18.14
CA LYS A 55 5.55 -6.74 -18.71
C LYS A 55 5.81 -5.25 -18.87
N VAL A 56 6.89 -4.76 -18.26
CA VAL A 56 7.37 -3.38 -18.38
C VAL A 56 8.58 -3.37 -19.32
N ALA A 57 8.43 -2.71 -20.47
CA ALA A 57 9.49 -2.59 -21.46
C ALA A 57 10.67 -1.73 -20.94
N VAL A 58 11.84 -1.87 -21.54
CA VAL A 58 13.01 -1.02 -21.25
C VAL A 58 12.64 0.47 -21.32
N SER A 59 13.06 1.25 -20.32
CA SER A 59 12.82 2.69 -20.24
C SER A 59 11.35 3.13 -20.24
N SER A 60 10.43 2.19 -20.00
CA SER A 60 9.01 2.48 -19.83
C SER A 60 8.63 2.44 -18.35
N SER A 61 7.48 3.03 -18.03
CA SER A 61 6.89 2.95 -16.71
C SER A 61 5.52 2.28 -16.74
N ILE A 62 5.13 1.74 -15.60
CA ILE A 62 3.79 1.25 -15.37
C ILE A 62 3.21 1.92 -14.13
N THR A 63 1.95 2.32 -14.24
CA THR A 63 1.19 2.89 -13.14
C THR A 63 0.26 1.82 -12.55
N THR A 64 0.27 1.70 -11.23
CA THR A 64 -0.65 0.81 -10.51
C THR A 64 -1.36 1.54 -9.38
N GLU A 65 -2.59 1.13 -9.14
CA GLU A 65 -3.41 1.64 -8.05
C GLU A 65 -3.33 0.72 -6.85
N ILE A 66 -3.07 1.34 -5.70
CA ILE A 66 -2.98 0.71 -4.39
C ILE A 66 -4.22 1.14 -3.62
N ASN A 67 -5.18 0.22 -3.48
CA ASN A 67 -6.45 0.49 -2.82
C ASN A 67 -6.38 -0.01 -1.38
N LEU A 68 -6.41 0.94 -0.45
CA LEU A 68 -6.34 0.72 0.98
C LEU A 68 -7.61 1.24 1.64
N VAL A 69 -8.08 0.54 2.66
CA VAL A 69 -9.18 0.95 3.52
C VAL A 69 -8.66 1.10 4.92
N ALA A 70 -8.87 2.26 5.52
CA ALA A 70 -8.61 2.46 6.93
C ALA A 70 -9.72 1.84 7.78
N THR A 71 -9.34 1.05 8.78
CA THR A 71 -10.24 0.39 9.72
C THR A 71 -10.27 1.07 11.08
N GLU A 72 -9.29 1.92 11.38
CA GLU A 72 -9.22 2.73 12.60
C GLU A 72 -8.85 4.18 12.26
N PRO A 73 -9.31 5.19 13.02
CA PRO A 73 -8.80 6.54 12.93
C PRO A 73 -7.41 6.67 13.59
N GLY A 74 -6.64 7.67 13.18
CA GLY A 74 -5.31 7.98 13.72
C GLY A 74 -4.23 8.03 12.65
N LEU A 75 -2.99 8.24 13.09
CA LEU A 75 -1.81 8.26 12.23
C LEU A 75 -1.37 6.83 11.91
N GLN A 76 -1.25 6.53 10.62
CA GLN A 76 -0.99 5.20 10.09
C GLN A 76 0.20 5.25 9.15
N VAL A 77 0.96 4.16 9.08
CA VAL A 77 2.18 4.09 8.29
C VAL A 77 2.04 3.02 7.22
N ILE A 78 2.28 3.38 5.97
CA ILE A 78 2.44 2.44 4.87
C ILE A 78 3.91 2.02 4.84
N SER A 79 4.21 0.90 5.49
CA SER A 79 5.57 0.42 5.74
C SER A 79 6.35 0.05 4.47
N GLY A 80 5.66 -0.44 3.44
CA GLY A 80 6.30 -0.77 2.18
C GLY A 80 5.50 -1.69 1.27
N ILE A 81 6.03 -1.88 0.06
CA ILE A 81 5.57 -2.86 -0.93
C ILE A 81 6.75 -3.62 -1.51
N ILE A 82 6.49 -4.82 -2.01
CA ILE A 82 7.47 -5.64 -2.70
C ILE A 82 7.00 -5.85 -4.13
N VAL A 83 7.89 -5.65 -5.08
CA VAL A 83 7.64 -5.96 -6.48
C VAL A 83 8.61 -7.06 -6.88
N ARG A 84 8.08 -8.18 -7.37
CA ARG A 84 8.88 -9.31 -7.83
C ARG A 84 8.96 -9.32 -9.35
N ASP A 85 10.16 -9.42 -9.89
CA ASP A 85 10.39 -9.74 -11.30
C ASP A 85 10.36 -11.26 -11.48
N LEU A 86 9.32 -11.75 -12.15
CA LEU A 86 9.09 -13.16 -12.42
C LEU A 86 10.14 -13.77 -13.35
N GLY A 87 10.77 -12.95 -14.21
CA GLY A 87 11.76 -13.44 -15.16
C GLY A 87 13.11 -13.83 -14.54
N GLN A 88 13.52 -13.14 -13.47
CA GLN A 88 14.77 -13.42 -12.75
C GLN A 88 14.58 -13.82 -11.28
N GLY A 89 13.34 -13.84 -10.79
CA GLY A 89 13.03 -14.08 -9.38
C GLY A 89 13.58 -12.99 -8.45
N LYS A 90 13.87 -11.79 -8.97
CA LYS A 90 14.39 -10.67 -8.17
C LYS A 90 13.26 -9.95 -7.46
N GLU A 91 13.54 -9.49 -6.25
CA GLU A 91 12.60 -8.70 -5.45
C GLU A 91 13.11 -7.28 -5.27
N PHE A 92 12.23 -6.32 -5.51
CA PHE A 92 12.44 -4.90 -5.27
C PHE A 92 11.56 -4.50 -4.08
N ARG A 93 12.19 -4.14 -2.98
CA ARG A 93 11.49 -3.71 -1.76
C ARG A 93 11.51 -2.19 -1.69
N PHE A 94 10.33 -1.61 -1.57
CA PHE A 94 10.14 -0.18 -1.36
C PHE A 94 9.62 0.00 0.06
N VAL A 95 10.39 0.65 0.92
CA VAL A 95 10.06 0.88 2.33
C VAL A 95 9.65 2.33 2.58
N ASP A 96 9.01 2.59 3.72
CA ASP A 96 8.67 3.94 4.20
C ASP A 96 7.87 4.78 3.19
N LEU A 97 6.83 4.18 2.60
CA LEU A 97 6.13 4.76 1.47
C LEU A 97 5.32 6.02 1.83
N ALA A 98 4.57 5.98 2.93
CA ALA A 98 3.72 7.10 3.31
C ALA A 98 3.27 7.04 4.77
N HIS A 99 2.83 8.19 5.26
CA HIS A 99 2.02 8.33 6.46
C HIS A 99 0.63 8.80 6.06
N VAL A 100 -0.40 8.17 6.61
CA VAL A 100 -1.80 8.50 6.34
C VAL A 100 -2.46 8.83 7.68
N PHE A 101 -3.00 10.04 7.80
CA PHE A 101 -3.77 10.45 8.97
C PHE A 101 -5.25 10.29 8.68
N VAL A 102 -5.90 9.36 9.39
CA VAL A 102 -7.31 9.03 9.18
C VAL A 102 -8.13 9.68 10.29
N LEU A 103 -9.01 10.57 9.89
CA LEU A 103 -9.88 11.26 10.82
C LEU A 103 -11.10 10.39 11.18
N PRO A 104 -11.56 10.40 12.44
CA PRO A 104 -12.79 9.69 12.82
C PRO A 104 -13.98 10.27 12.07
N ALA A 105 -14.96 9.44 11.68
CA ALA A 105 -16.11 9.87 10.88
C ALA A 105 -16.89 11.04 11.52
N SER A 106 -16.88 11.16 12.84
CA SER A 106 -17.51 12.26 13.59
C SER A 106 -16.81 13.62 13.43
N SER A 107 -15.55 13.66 12.98
CA SER A 107 -14.79 14.90 12.82
C SER A 107 -15.21 15.72 11.60
N PHE A 108 -15.77 15.08 10.57
CA PHE A 108 -16.31 15.76 9.38
C PHE A 108 -17.65 16.46 9.65
N ALA A 109 -18.29 16.22 10.80
CA ALA A 109 -19.44 17.00 11.24
C ALA A 109 -19.06 18.39 11.77
N SER A 110 -17.76 18.67 11.97
CA SER A 110 -17.27 19.99 12.37
C SER A 110 -16.74 20.74 11.15
N SER A 111 -17.45 21.79 10.73
CA SER A 111 -17.08 22.69 9.64
C SER A 111 -15.73 23.41 9.82
N ALA A 112 -15.08 23.26 10.99
CA ALA A 112 -13.80 23.90 11.30
C ALA A 112 -12.58 23.24 10.62
N LEU A 113 -12.64 21.94 10.28
CA LEU A 113 -11.50 21.22 9.70
C LEU A 113 -11.39 21.40 8.18
N LEU A 114 -12.50 21.58 7.47
CA LEU A 114 -12.48 21.86 6.02
C LEU A 114 -11.76 23.18 5.73
N ASN A 115 -11.95 24.20 6.58
CA ASN A 115 -11.31 25.50 6.43
C ASN A 115 -9.80 25.49 6.72
N ALA A 116 -9.29 24.47 7.44
CA ALA A 116 -7.87 24.37 7.79
C ALA A 116 -7.02 23.63 6.76
N ILE A 117 -7.65 23.00 5.75
CA ILE A 117 -6.97 22.26 4.67
C ILE A 117 -6.86 23.14 3.39
N GLU A 118 -7.58 24.25 3.33
CA GLU A 118 -7.57 25.20 2.20
C GLU A 118 -6.59 26.38 2.36
N GLU A 119 -5.76 26.41 3.41
CA GLU A 119 -4.66 27.39 3.60
C GLU A 119 -3.28 26.74 3.43
#